data_AF-A0A7C7SAN3-F1
#
_entry.id   AF-A0A7C7SAN3-F1
#
_cell.length_a   1.000
_cell.length_b   1.000
_cell.length_c   1.000
_cell.angle_alpha   90.00
_cell.angle_beta   90.00
_cell.angle_gamma   90.00
#
_symmetry.space_group_name_H-M   'P 1'
#
loop_
_entity.id
_entity.type
_entity.pdbx_description
1 polymer ?
#
loop_
_entity_poly.entity_id
_entity_poly.type
_entity_poly.pdbx_seq_one_letter_code
_entity_poly.pdbx_strand_id
1 'polypeptide(L)'
;MLDELDKQAEADDAPRPRTASLFQTMTLERITFEDAMQLLSLPRAVGVDPADGVEITVQNGRFGPYLRKGSDSRSLETEEQLLTIGLDGCLAVLAQPKRRGRTAAKPPLRELGVDPTSGLMMVLKDGNWGPYVTDGEYNASLKRGDAVEELTDERAAELLAERRMKGPAKKRR
;
A
#
# COMPACT_ATOMS: atom_id res chain seq x y z
N MET A 1 44.71 2.10 3.25
CA MET A 1 44.14 1.03 2.40
C MET A 1 43.88 -0.25 3.19
N LEU A 2 44.88 -0.94 3.78
CA LEU A 2 44.61 -2.10 4.67
C LEU A 2 43.88 -1.70 5.97
N ASP A 3 44.37 -0.68 6.67
CA ASP A 3 43.71 -0.14 7.89
C ASP A 3 42.30 0.43 7.67
N GLU A 4 41.96 0.80 6.43
CA GLU A 4 40.61 1.28 6.09
C GLU A 4 39.65 0.11 5.87
N LEU A 5 40.14 -0.98 5.27
CA LEU A 5 39.36 -2.22 5.08
C LEU A 5 39.09 -2.90 6.42
N ASP A 6 40.06 -2.92 7.33
CA ASP A 6 39.90 -3.50 8.66
C ASP A 6 38.91 -2.71 9.53
N LYS A 7 38.94 -1.37 9.49
CA LYS A 7 37.93 -0.53 10.16
C LYS A 7 36.51 -0.73 9.63
N GLN A 8 36.39 -1.01 8.33
CA GLN A 8 35.10 -1.22 7.69
C GLN A 8 34.54 -2.60 8.04
N ALA A 9 35.41 -3.62 8.12
CA ALA A 9 35.05 -4.95 8.62
C ALA A 9 34.65 -4.94 10.10
N GLU A 10 35.35 -4.18 10.95
CA GLU A 10 34.96 -3.99 12.36
C GLU A 10 33.62 -3.25 12.50
N ALA A 11 33.32 -2.29 11.63
CA ALA A 11 32.04 -1.58 11.61
C ALA A 11 30.88 -2.46 11.13
N ASP A 12 31.14 -3.40 10.22
CA ASP A 12 30.14 -4.36 9.73
C ASP A 12 29.81 -5.44 10.78
N ASP A 13 30.76 -5.78 11.67
CA ASP A 13 30.56 -6.74 12.76
C ASP A 13 29.95 -6.09 14.02
N ALA A 14 29.92 -4.75 14.08
CA ALA A 14 29.29 -4.02 15.18
C ALA A 14 27.74 -4.11 15.10
N PRO A 15 27.04 -4.12 16.26
CA PRO A 15 25.59 -4.10 16.27
C PRO A 15 25.08 -2.83 15.59
N ARG A 16 24.17 -2.98 14.62
CA ARG A 16 23.60 -1.84 13.89
C ARG A 16 23.05 -0.82 14.88
N PRO A 17 23.34 0.48 14.69
CA PRO A 17 22.82 1.51 15.56
C PRO A 17 21.29 1.47 15.53
N ARG A 18 20.66 1.67 16.69
CA ARG A 18 19.21 1.84 16.75
C ARG A 18 18.85 3.12 16.02
N THR A 19 17.86 3.03 15.16
CA THR A 19 17.34 4.17 14.40
C THR A 19 15.83 4.22 14.51
N ALA A 20 15.29 5.43 14.43
CA ALA A 20 13.86 5.66 14.37
C ALA A 20 13.59 6.79 13.38
N SER A 21 12.52 6.66 12.59
CA SER A 21 12.07 7.72 11.71
C SER A 21 11.40 8.82 12.50
N LEU A 22 11.65 10.07 12.09
CA LEU A 22 10.90 11.21 12.61
C LEU A 22 9.43 11.10 12.18
N PHE A 23 8.55 11.61 13.04
CA PHE A 23 7.15 11.84 12.71
C PHE A 23 7.02 12.97 11.68
N GLN A 24 5.94 12.96 10.91
CA GLN A 24 5.69 13.93 9.85
C GLN A 24 5.63 15.37 10.37
N THR A 25 5.24 15.56 11.63
CA THR A 25 5.17 16.86 12.30
C THR A 25 6.49 17.32 12.91
N MET A 26 7.50 16.44 13.00
CA MET A 26 8.80 16.73 13.61
C MET A 26 9.80 17.27 12.58
N THR A 27 10.62 18.22 12.99
CA THR A 27 11.72 18.77 12.18
C THR A 27 13.06 18.63 12.90
N LEU A 28 14.14 18.53 12.12
CA LEU A 28 15.50 18.39 12.65
C LEU A 28 15.92 19.55 13.57
N GLU A 29 15.38 20.74 13.34
CA GLU A 29 15.70 21.95 14.10
C GLU A 29 14.98 22.00 15.46
N ARG A 30 13.83 21.31 15.58
CA ARG A 30 12.94 21.42 16.75
C ARG A 30 12.92 20.19 17.62
N ILE A 31 13.48 19.08 17.14
CA ILE A 31 13.50 17.83 17.89
C ILE A 31 14.30 17.97 19.18
N THR A 32 13.73 17.49 20.28
CA THR A 32 14.41 17.47 21.57
C THR A 32 15.04 16.10 21.83
N PHE A 33 15.95 16.04 22.81
CA PHE A 33 16.51 14.77 23.25
C PHE A 33 15.43 13.81 23.78
N GLU A 34 14.41 14.33 24.46
CA GLU A 34 13.29 13.54 24.98
C GLU A 34 12.48 12.92 23.84
N ASP A 35 12.18 13.70 22.79
CA ASP A 35 11.50 13.20 21.59
C ASP A 35 12.30 12.09 20.92
N ALA A 36 13.62 12.28 20.77
CA ALA A 36 14.51 11.29 20.17
C ALA A 36 14.52 9.98 20.97
N MET A 37 14.55 10.06 22.31
CA MET A 37 14.49 8.89 23.19
C MET A 37 13.15 8.17 23.08
N GLN A 38 12.04 8.90 22.95
CA GLN A 38 10.72 8.30 22.72
C GLN A 38 10.66 7.58 21.37
N LEU A 39 11.15 8.20 20.28
CA LEU A 39 11.17 7.57 18.97
C LEU A 39 12.03 6.30 18.96
N LEU A 40 13.19 6.32 19.61
CA LEU A 40 14.08 5.16 19.73
C LEU A 40 13.52 4.04 20.62
N SER A 41 12.45 4.30 21.38
CA SER A 41 11.73 3.28 22.14
C SER A 41 10.75 2.46 21.30
N LEU A 42 10.45 2.90 20.07
CA LEU A 42 9.61 2.15 19.12
C LEU A 42 10.45 1.04 18.45
N PRO A 43 9.89 -0.18 18.24
CA PRO A 43 8.53 -0.63 18.54
C PRO A 43 8.22 -0.75 20.03
N ARG A 44 7.06 -0.24 20.45
CA ARG A 44 6.61 -0.29 21.85
C ARG A 44 5.61 -1.43 22.04
N ALA A 45 5.83 -2.28 23.04
CA ALA A 45 4.82 -3.24 23.50
C ALA A 45 3.76 -2.51 24.34
N VAL A 46 2.49 -2.62 23.96
CA VAL A 46 1.36 -1.98 24.67
C VAL A 46 0.80 -2.90 25.75
N GLY A 47 0.82 -4.21 25.50
CA GLY A 47 0.34 -5.22 26.43
C GLY A 47 0.04 -6.53 25.71
N VAL A 48 -0.58 -7.45 26.46
CA VAL A 48 -0.99 -8.77 25.96
C VAL A 48 -2.50 -8.80 25.86
N ASP A 49 -3.04 -9.34 24.77
CA ASP A 49 -4.48 -9.51 24.65
C ASP A 49 -4.98 -10.58 25.64
N PRO A 50 -5.97 -10.27 26.50
CA PRO A 50 -6.51 -11.23 27.46
C PRO A 50 -7.25 -12.41 26.83
N ALA A 51 -7.68 -12.32 25.56
CA ALA A 51 -8.43 -13.38 24.90
C ALA A 51 -7.56 -14.54 24.41
N ASP A 52 -6.34 -14.26 23.93
CA ASP A 52 -5.45 -15.27 23.34
C ASP A 52 -3.99 -15.21 23.83
N GLY A 53 -3.67 -14.27 24.72
CA GLY A 53 -2.32 -14.15 25.29
C GLY A 53 -1.28 -13.63 24.29
N VAL A 54 -1.69 -13.07 23.15
CA VAL A 54 -0.75 -12.56 22.13
C VAL A 54 -0.38 -11.11 22.42
N GLU A 55 0.92 -10.82 22.36
CA GLU A 55 1.46 -9.47 22.54
C GLU A 55 1.03 -8.53 21.41
N ILE A 56 0.66 -7.31 21.80
CA ILE A 56 0.33 -6.21 20.90
C ILE A 56 1.44 -5.17 20.96
N THR A 57 2.03 -4.91 19.80
CA THR A 57 3.05 -3.87 19.61
C THR A 57 2.55 -2.76 18.71
N VAL A 58 3.11 -1.56 18.89
CA VAL A 58 2.85 -0.40 18.03
C VAL A 58 4.17 0.14 17.48
N GLN A 59 4.16 0.52 16.20
CA GLN A 59 5.35 0.98 15.51
C GLN A 59 5.00 1.85 14.30
N ASN A 60 5.94 2.68 13.87
CA ASN A 60 5.83 3.43 12.63
C ASN A 60 6.40 2.61 11.46
N GLY A 61 5.68 2.54 10.34
CA GLY A 61 6.08 1.78 9.16
C GLY A 61 6.06 2.62 7.89
N ARG A 62 6.35 1.98 6.75
CA ARG A 62 6.35 2.65 5.43
C ARG A 62 5.03 3.35 5.09
N PHE A 63 3.90 2.83 5.59
CA PHE A 63 2.56 3.35 5.30
C PHE A 63 1.97 4.14 6.48
N GLY A 64 2.80 4.55 7.44
CA GLY A 64 2.38 5.26 8.64
C GLY A 64 2.26 4.37 9.89
N PRO A 65 1.65 4.90 10.96
CA PRO A 65 1.59 4.27 12.26
C PRO A 65 0.63 3.07 12.24
N TYR A 66 1.03 1.98 12.88
CA TYR A 66 0.21 0.77 12.94
C TYR A 66 0.46 -0.03 14.22
N LEU A 67 -0.53 -0.83 14.59
CA LEU A 67 -0.42 -1.85 15.61
C LEU A 67 -0.29 -3.24 14.98
N ARG A 68 0.35 -4.15 15.70
CA ARG A 68 0.54 -5.54 15.31
C ARG A 68 0.22 -6.46 16.48
N LYS A 69 -0.54 -7.53 16.20
CA LYS A 69 -0.82 -8.65 17.10
C LYS A 69 -0.56 -9.95 16.34
N GLY A 70 0.59 -10.59 16.58
CA GLY A 70 1.02 -11.77 15.82
C GLY A 70 1.14 -11.50 14.30
N SER A 71 0.27 -12.11 13.50
CA SER A 71 0.16 -11.86 12.05
C SER A 71 -0.88 -10.80 11.69
N ASP A 72 -1.67 -10.33 12.65
CA ASP A 72 -2.67 -9.29 12.41
C ASP A 72 -2.07 -7.89 12.57
N SER A 73 -2.46 -6.95 11.71
CA SER A 73 -2.09 -5.55 11.78
C SER A 73 -3.25 -4.63 11.42
N ARG A 74 -3.26 -3.44 12.06
CA ARG A 74 -4.22 -2.37 11.77
C ARG A 74 -3.49 -1.04 11.77
N SER A 75 -3.86 -0.17 10.82
CA SER A 75 -3.39 1.21 10.81
C SER A 75 -3.97 1.96 11.99
N LEU A 76 -3.15 2.84 12.55
CA LEU A 76 -3.56 3.88 13.48
C LEU A 76 -3.83 5.17 12.69
N GLU A 77 -4.55 6.10 13.31
CA GLU A 77 -4.94 7.35 12.64
C GLU A 77 -3.82 8.38 12.67
N THR A 78 -3.07 8.46 13.77
CA THR A 78 -2.00 9.44 13.97
C THR A 78 -0.75 8.83 14.58
N GLU A 79 0.40 9.45 14.35
CA GLU A 79 1.68 8.96 14.88
C GLU A 79 1.78 9.10 16.41
N GLU A 80 1.10 10.10 16.98
CA GLU A 80 0.99 10.32 18.43
C GLU A 80 0.35 9.14 19.17
N GLN A 81 -0.53 8.39 18.49
CA GLN A 81 -1.15 7.19 19.06
C GLN A 81 -0.08 6.11 19.35
N LEU A 82 1.06 6.09 18.65
CA LEU A 82 2.14 5.13 18.96
C LEU A 82 2.64 5.29 20.40
N LEU A 83 2.62 6.50 20.93
CA LEU A 83 3.12 6.83 22.27
C LEU A 83 2.01 6.72 23.32
N THR A 84 0.78 7.07 22.96
CA THR A 84 -0.31 7.27 23.93
C THR A 84 -1.35 6.14 23.96
N ILE A 85 -1.49 5.33 22.90
CA ILE A 85 -2.54 4.31 22.83
C ILE A 85 -2.33 3.23 23.91
N GLY A 86 -3.41 2.93 24.62
CA GLY A 86 -3.47 1.85 25.61
C GLY A 86 -4.00 0.54 25.02
N LEU A 87 -3.98 -0.52 25.83
CA LEU A 87 -4.41 -1.86 25.42
C LEU A 87 -5.86 -1.86 24.90
N ASP A 88 -6.79 -1.23 25.62
CA ASP A 88 -8.20 -1.16 25.24
C ASP A 88 -8.42 -0.49 23.88
N GLY A 89 -7.65 0.58 23.60
CA GLY A 89 -7.67 1.26 22.30
C GLY A 89 -7.18 0.35 21.17
N CYS A 90 -6.10 -0.39 21.41
CA CYS A 90 -5.60 -1.38 20.46
C CYS A 90 -6.64 -2.48 20.17
N LEU A 91 -7.30 -3.00 21.21
CA LEU A 91 -8.33 -4.03 21.08
C LEU A 91 -9.55 -3.50 20.30
N ALA A 92 -9.96 -2.26 20.55
CA ALA A 92 -11.05 -1.61 19.81
C ALA A 92 -10.72 -1.50 18.31
N VAL A 93 -9.48 -1.14 17.95
CA VAL A 93 -9.03 -1.06 16.56
C VAL A 93 -8.92 -2.46 15.92
N LEU A 94 -8.47 -3.47 16.67
CA LEU A 94 -8.39 -4.86 16.19
C LEU A 94 -9.77 -5.47 15.92
N ALA A 95 -10.77 -5.13 16.74
CA ALA A 95 -12.15 -5.57 16.58
C ALA A 95 -12.81 -5.04 15.30
N GLN A 96 -12.31 -3.93 14.75
CA GLN A 96 -12.81 -3.41 13.48
C GLN A 96 -12.42 -4.36 12.31
N PRO A 97 -13.32 -4.56 11.34
CA PRO A 97 -13.05 -5.40 10.20
C PRO A 97 -11.86 -4.86 9.39
N LYS A 98 -11.02 -5.77 8.90
CA LYS A 98 -9.90 -5.40 8.01
C LYS A 98 -10.42 -4.63 6.81
N ARG A 99 -10.14 -3.33 6.77
CA ARG A 99 -10.20 -2.53 5.54
C ARG A 99 -9.05 -2.97 4.64
N ARG A 100 -9.21 -4.10 3.94
CA ARG A 100 -8.33 -4.44 2.82
C ARG A 100 -8.38 -3.26 1.86
N GLY A 101 -7.23 -2.69 1.53
CA GLY A 101 -7.06 -1.56 0.61
C GLY A 101 -7.46 -1.86 -0.85
N ARG A 102 -8.63 -2.46 -1.07
CA ARG A 102 -9.37 -2.25 -2.30
C ARG A 102 -10.00 -0.88 -2.14
N THR A 103 -9.32 0.13 -2.67
CA THR A 103 -9.99 1.34 -3.15
C THR A 103 -11.31 0.89 -3.76
N ALA A 104 -12.43 1.42 -3.28
CA ALA A 104 -13.74 1.12 -3.86
C ALA A 104 -13.60 1.26 -5.38
N ALA A 105 -14.00 0.23 -6.14
CA ALA A 105 -13.87 0.26 -7.58
C ALA A 105 -14.55 1.55 -8.07
N LYS A 106 -13.76 2.45 -8.67
CA LYS A 106 -14.31 3.67 -9.24
C LYS A 106 -15.44 3.26 -10.21
N PRO A 107 -16.60 3.93 -10.19
CA PRO A 107 -17.65 3.65 -11.15
C PRO A 107 -17.09 3.79 -12.56
N PRO A 108 -17.60 3.01 -13.52
CA PRO A 108 -17.13 3.11 -14.90
C PRO A 108 -17.34 4.52 -15.44
N LEU A 109 -16.39 4.98 -16.26
CA LEU A 109 -16.48 6.28 -16.93
C LEU A 109 -17.63 6.29 -17.94
N ARG A 110 -17.85 5.16 -18.63
CA ARG A 110 -18.93 4.99 -19.61
C ARG A 110 -19.20 3.53 -19.89
N GLU A 111 -20.47 3.17 -20.03
CA GLU A 111 -20.89 1.88 -20.61
C GLU A 111 -20.93 2.01 -22.13
N LEU A 112 -20.36 1.04 -22.82
CA LEU A 112 -20.31 0.96 -24.28
C LEU A 112 -21.22 -0.18 -24.76
N GLY A 113 -21.27 -0.39 -26.07
CA GLY A 113 -21.98 -1.50 -26.68
C GLY A 113 -21.43 -2.89 -26.32
N VAL A 114 -22.04 -3.90 -26.94
CA VAL A 114 -21.59 -5.30 -26.83
C VAL A 114 -20.43 -5.51 -27.80
N ASP A 115 -19.35 -6.17 -27.34
CA ASP A 115 -18.25 -6.54 -28.24
C ASP A 115 -18.73 -7.58 -29.25
N PRO A 116 -18.60 -7.35 -30.57
CA PRO A 116 -18.95 -8.32 -31.60
C PRO A 116 -18.17 -9.64 -31.50
N THR A 117 -16.99 -9.65 -30.84
CA THR A 117 -16.16 -10.86 -30.74
C THR A 117 -16.51 -11.70 -29.51
N SER A 118 -16.58 -11.11 -28.32
CA SER A 118 -16.88 -11.85 -27.08
C SER A 118 -18.37 -11.94 -26.74
N GLY A 119 -19.22 -11.07 -27.32
CA GLY A 119 -20.63 -10.97 -26.95
C GLY A 119 -20.85 -10.38 -25.55
N LEU A 120 -19.81 -9.83 -24.92
CA LEU A 120 -19.85 -9.26 -23.57
C LEU A 120 -19.99 -7.73 -23.65
N MET A 121 -20.56 -7.12 -22.59
CA MET A 121 -20.68 -5.66 -22.51
C MET A 121 -19.32 -5.01 -22.29
N MET A 122 -19.01 -4.04 -23.15
CA MET A 122 -17.79 -3.25 -23.03
C MET A 122 -18.03 -2.07 -22.08
N VAL A 123 -17.04 -1.79 -21.25
CA VAL A 123 -17.09 -0.70 -20.27
C VAL A 123 -15.76 0.03 -20.25
N LEU A 124 -15.82 1.36 -20.29
CA LEU A 124 -14.67 2.23 -20.14
C LEU A 124 -14.46 2.56 -18.66
N LYS A 125 -13.26 2.34 -18.14
CA LYS A 125 -12.90 2.57 -16.73
C LYS A 125 -11.62 3.38 -16.61
N ASP A 126 -11.49 4.09 -15.50
CA ASP A 126 -10.25 4.77 -15.10
C ASP A 126 -9.41 3.85 -14.20
N GLY A 127 -8.15 3.60 -14.58
CA GLY A 127 -7.22 2.74 -13.84
C GLY A 127 -5.91 3.45 -13.49
N ASN A 128 -5.06 2.80 -12.70
CA ASN A 128 -3.78 3.41 -12.27
C ASN A 128 -2.82 3.75 -13.43
N TRP A 129 -3.02 3.15 -14.60
CA TRP A 129 -2.20 3.34 -15.80
C TRP A 129 -2.93 4.15 -16.88
N GLY A 130 -4.02 4.82 -16.50
CA GLY A 130 -4.90 5.58 -17.39
C GLY A 130 -6.19 4.84 -17.78
N PRO A 131 -7.02 5.47 -18.63
CA PRO A 131 -8.28 4.90 -19.08
C PRO A 131 -8.10 3.61 -19.88
N TYR A 132 -9.01 2.66 -19.68
CA TYR A 132 -9.01 1.38 -20.38
C TYR A 132 -10.42 0.86 -20.61
N VAL A 133 -10.59 0.10 -21.70
CA VAL A 133 -11.82 -0.65 -22.00
C VAL A 133 -11.69 -2.06 -21.43
N THR A 134 -12.78 -2.57 -20.86
CA THR A 134 -12.90 -3.94 -20.39
C THR A 134 -14.21 -4.56 -20.84
N ASP A 135 -14.20 -5.83 -21.21
CA ASP A 135 -15.39 -6.66 -21.39
C ASP A 135 -15.64 -7.61 -20.20
N GLY A 136 -14.87 -7.44 -19.12
CA GLY A 136 -14.86 -8.31 -17.95
C GLY A 136 -13.80 -9.40 -17.97
N GLU A 137 -13.33 -9.82 -19.15
CA GLU A 137 -12.31 -10.86 -19.31
C GLU A 137 -10.96 -10.27 -19.74
N TYR A 138 -10.98 -9.36 -20.71
CA TYR A 138 -9.83 -8.66 -21.26
C TYR A 138 -9.86 -7.17 -20.91
N ASN A 139 -8.67 -6.60 -20.71
CA ASN A 139 -8.48 -5.18 -20.42
C ASN A 139 -7.52 -4.57 -21.43
N ALA A 140 -7.99 -3.58 -22.18
CA ALA A 140 -7.23 -2.87 -23.20
C ALA A 140 -7.11 -1.38 -22.85
N SER A 141 -5.89 -0.92 -22.61
CA SER A 141 -5.60 0.51 -22.38
C SER A 141 -5.82 1.32 -23.66
N LEU A 142 -6.34 2.55 -23.51
CA LEU A 142 -6.44 3.50 -24.63
C LEU A 142 -5.04 3.88 -25.14
N LYS A 143 -4.89 4.02 -26.47
CA LYS A 143 -3.62 4.41 -27.10
C LYS A 143 -3.48 5.94 -27.12
N ARG A 144 -2.25 6.42 -27.33
CA ARG A 144 -1.98 7.86 -27.54
C ARG A 144 -2.69 8.31 -28.82
N GLY A 145 -3.84 8.97 -28.66
CA GLY A 145 -4.70 9.41 -29.75
C GLY A 145 -6.18 9.05 -29.54
N ASP A 146 -6.48 8.05 -28.69
CA ASP A 146 -7.86 7.75 -28.33
C ASP A 146 -8.31 8.73 -27.23
N ALA A 147 -9.27 9.61 -27.53
CA ALA A 147 -9.91 10.47 -26.54
C ALA A 147 -11.02 9.69 -25.81
N VAL A 148 -11.11 9.88 -24.49
CA VAL A 148 -12.12 9.22 -23.63
C VAL A 148 -13.55 9.52 -24.09
N GLU A 149 -13.80 10.75 -24.54
CA GLU A 149 -15.12 11.23 -24.94
C GLU A 149 -15.52 10.73 -26.34
N GLU A 150 -14.55 10.64 -27.25
CA GLU A 150 -14.78 10.29 -28.66
C GLU A 150 -14.67 8.79 -28.95
N LEU A 151 -14.36 7.97 -27.94
CA LEU A 151 -14.19 6.54 -28.12
C LEU A 151 -15.50 5.91 -28.64
N THR A 152 -15.45 5.23 -29.79
CA THR A 152 -16.61 4.53 -30.35
C THR A 152 -16.64 3.06 -29.90
N ASP A 153 -17.81 2.42 -30.02
CA ASP A 153 -17.96 0.98 -29.72
C ASP A 153 -17.07 0.12 -30.62
N GLU A 154 -16.98 0.47 -31.90
CA GLU A 154 -16.11 -0.21 -32.87
C GLU A 154 -14.64 -0.12 -32.45
N ARG A 155 -14.19 1.08 -32.07
CA ARG A 155 -12.81 1.29 -31.62
C ARG A 155 -12.51 0.55 -30.32
N ALA A 156 -13.46 0.51 -29.40
CA ALA A 156 -13.36 -0.24 -28.16
C ALA A 156 -13.23 -1.76 -28.41
N ALA A 157 -14.02 -2.29 -29.34
CA ALA A 157 -13.96 -3.69 -29.76
C ALA A 157 -12.62 -4.03 -30.43
N GLU A 158 -12.10 -3.15 -31.29
CA GLU A 158 -10.76 -3.29 -31.89
C GLU A 158 -9.66 -3.41 -30.84
N LEU A 159 -9.66 -2.51 -29.85
CA LEU A 159 -8.66 -2.50 -28.77
C LEU A 159 -8.69 -3.80 -27.96
N LEU A 160 -9.88 -4.33 -27.68
CA LEU A 160 -10.05 -5.60 -26.99
C LEU A 160 -9.61 -6.78 -27.87
N ALA A 161 -9.97 -6.80 -29.16
CA ALA A 161 -9.54 -7.84 -30.10
C ALA A 161 -8.00 -7.89 -30.23
N GLU A 162 -7.34 -6.74 -30.38
CA GLU A 162 -5.88 -6.66 -30.37
C GLU A 162 -5.28 -7.21 -29.06
N ARG A 163 -5.91 -6.91 -27.93
CA ARG A 163 -5.46 -7.37 -26.61
C ARG A 163 -5.58 -8.89 -26.48
N ARG A 164 -6.64 -9.50 -27.03
CA ARG A 164 -6.84 -10.95 -27.09
C ARG A 164 -5.77 -11.63 -27.93
N MET A 165 -5.49 -11.08 -29.11
CA MET A 165 -4.44 -11.61 -30.00
C MET A 165 -3.05 -11.59 -29.34
N LYS A 166 -2.74 -10.55 -28.55
CA LYS A 166 -1.46 -10.45 -27.84
C LYS A 166 -1.31 -11.39 -26.65
N GLY A 167 -2.41 -11.97 -26.15
CA GLY A 167 -2.40 -12.88 -25.00
C GLY A 167 -2.03 -12.21 -23.66
N PRO A 168 -2.17 -12.91 -22.53
CA PRO A 168 -1.80 -12.37 -21.22
C PRO A 168 -0.30 -12.03 -21.17
N ALA A 169 0.07 -10.97 -20.43
CA ALA A 169 1.46 -10.57 -20.32
C ALA A 169 2.30 -11.72 -19.73
N LYS A 170 3.42 -12.06 -20.39
CA LYS A 170 4.32 -13.11 -19.91
C LYS A 170 4.83 -12.73 -18.53
N LYS A 171 4.53 -13.53 -17.50
CA LYS A 171 5.04 -13.30 -16.14
C LYS A 171 6.57 -13.29 -16.20
N ARG A 172 7.19 -12.14 -15.95
CA ARG A 172 8.61 -12.09 -15.61
C ARG A 172 8.76 -12.74 -14.23
N ARG A 173 9.46 -13.87 -14.19
CA ARG A 173 9.93 -14.49 -12.95
C ARG A 173 11.07 -13.65 -12.38
#